data_AF-E0TWU4-F1
#
_entry.id   AF-E0TWU4-F1
#
_cell.length_a   1.000
_cell.length_b   1.000
_cell.length_c   1.000
_cell.angle_alpha   90.00
_cell.angle_beta   90.00
_cell.angle_gamma   90.00
#
_symmetry.space_group_name_H-M   'P 1'
#
loop_
_entity.id
_entity.type
_entity.pdbx_description
1 polymer ?
#
loop_
_entity_poly.entity_id
_entity_poly.type
_entity_poly.pdbx_seq_one_letter_code
_entity_poly.pdbx_strand_id
1 'polypeptide(L)'
;MGTDLFLFMILGLGLYLISALAAKLIPAIDFWIDIVLWVGAAVYIFSHQTFMDGIVSIATMFYCYWTAMDLIVSKRAEIPSGDWQEIELARNKTRLLSDITLTAIVFAGAVIFFIYGPDPSPLKYVILFGIISGGGALVKRILNVFTVNVLYSASLEKLHISSRYETRTYPLSDLKDIQLESTADLLKLHPLLTMYSSRLDLTTSFQQVIKLSLPGETLFLTVKEPQKWKAIFRQNTESENNEDTVISVLPFYHRKNVKRLLGKLYFAASVKGVSAYALLVLVLYALHASPWIMAVAVMLYWILNMYLSDRVLRAAMDAKPCHHPHVQAAADRIFHKAGISHVRIYETESDDYNGMAVGMNVGRSMVILTSATLTLPLRVIEGILAHEAIHIKKRDVLSSQLLRFLYLGAVVGIILLFEQHIVHPEAHKIALWVFIMAIIILFQLYQSFCSQWMEVRADNLGGSLLEGGHKQMAEALRILAVRQDGDIQKQSA
;
A
#
# COMPACT_ATOMS: atom_id res chain seq x y z
N MET A 1 -3.97 -31.23 9.39
CA MET A 1 -3.71 -29.80 9.14
C MET A 1 -4.41 -29.31 7.85
N GLY A 2 -4.16 -29.89 6.68
CA GLY A 2 -4.69 -29.36 5.40
C GLY A 2 -6.21 -29.46 5.18
N THR A 3 -6.88 -30.50 5.68
CA THR A 3 -8.33 -30.71 5.49
C THR A 3 -9.18 -29.74 6.32
N ASP A 4 -8.77 -29.48 7.56
CA ASP A 4 -9.52 -28.63 8.49
C ASP A 4 -9.39 -27.15 8.08
N LEU A 5 -8.19 -26.70 7.73
CA LEU A 5 -7.94 -25.35 7.21
C LEU A 5 -8.76 -25.06 5.94
N PHE A 6 -8.88 -26.03 5.04
CA PHE A 6 -9.69 -25.88 3.83
C PHE A 6 -11.18 -25.70 4.14
N LEU A 7 -11.70 -26.44 5.12
CA LEU A 7 -13.07 -26.24 5.61
C LEU A 7 -13.26 -24.82 6.16
N PHE A 8 -12.33 -24.31 6.97
CA PHE A 8 -12.42 -22.95 7.51
C PHE A 8 -12.30 -21.86 6.43
N MET A 9 -11.54 -22.09 5.36
CA MET A 9 -11.56 -21.18 4.21
C MET A 9 -12.97 -21.12 3.60
N ILE A 10 -13.58 -22.27 3.33
CA ILE A 10 -14.95 -22.35 2.77
C ILE A 10 -15.96 -21.70 3.72
N LEU A 11 -15.86 -21.95 5.03
CA LEU A 11 -16.76 -21.36 6.02
C LEU A 11 -16.62 -19.82 6.04
N GLY A 12 -15.41 -19.28 5.94
CA GLY A 12 -15.21 -17.82 5.85
C GLY A 12 -15.86 -17.21 4.60
N LEU A 13 -15.71 -17.86 3.45
CA LEU A 13 -16.41 -17.48 2.20
C LEU A 13 -17.94 -17.56 2.35
N GLY A 14 -18.45 -18.64 2.93
CA GLY A 14 -19.88 -18.84 3.18
C GLY A 14 -20.46 -17.79 4.13
N LEU A 15 -19.72 -17.44 5.19
CA LEU A 15 -20.11 -16.41 6.15
C LEU A 15 -20.25 -15.04 5.47
N TYR A 16 -19.33 -14.71 4.56
CA TYR A 16 -19.45 -13.50 3.75
C TYR A 16 -20.67 -13.53 2.83
N LEU A 17 -20.99 -14.66 2.19
CA LEU A 17 -22.17 -14.74 1.33
C LEU A 17 -23.47 -14.53 2.11
N ILE A 18 -23.54 -15.05 3.34
CA ILE A 18 -24.68 -14.82 4.25
C ILE A 18 -24.75 -13.34 4.63
N SER A 19 -23.63 -12.73 5.01
CA SER A 19 -23.51 -11.31 5.32
C SER A 19 -23.97 -10.42 4.15
N ALA A 20 -23.46 -10.68 2.94
CA ALA A 20 -23.83 -9.93 1.74
C ALA A 20 -25.31 -10.09 1.37
N LEU A 21 -25.89 -11.28 1.60
CA LEU A 21 -27.32 -11.51 1.42
C LEU A 21 -28.14 -10.75 2.48
N ALA A 22 -27.70 -10.75 3.74
CA ALA A 22 -28.34 -10.02 4.83
C ALA A 22 -28.33 -8.50 4.58
N ALA A 23 -27.20 -7.95 4.14
CA ALA A 23 -27.08 -6.55 3.73
C ALA A 23 -28.07 -6.17 2.61
N LYS A 24 -28.36 -7.10 1.70
CA LYS A 24 -29.34 -6.88 0.62
C LYS A 24 -30.79 -7.00 1.09
N LEU A 25 -31.09 -7.96 1.96
CA LEU A 25 -32.47 -8.26 2.39
C LEU A 25 -32.94 -7.39 3.56
N ILE A 26 -32.07 -7.14 4.53
CA ILE A 26 -32.39 -6.47 5.80
C ILE A 26 -31.23 -5.55 6.24
N PRO A 27 -30.92 -4.48 5.48
CA PRO A 27 -29.77 -3.59 5.72
C PRO A 27 -29.80 -2.87 7.07
N ALA A 28 -30.94 -2.81 7.75
CA ALA A 28 -31.05 -2.16 9.06
C ALA A 28 -30.34 -2.92 10.19
N ILE A 29 -30.09 -4.23 10.02
CA ILE A 29 -29.53 -5.10 11.06
C ILE A 29 -28.38 -5.99 10.55
N ASP A 30 -27.90 -5.77 9.33
CA ASP A 30 -26.83 -6.57 8.72
C ASP A 30 -25.55 -6.61 9.57
N PHE A 31 -25.17 -5.46 10.15
CA PHE A 31 -24.07 -5.35 11.09
C PHE A 31 -24.24 -6.25 12.32
N TRP A 32 -25.46 -6.32 12.88
CA TRP A 32 -25.75 -7.18 14.03
C TRP A 32 -25.73 -8.66 13.65
N ILE A 33 -26.22 -9.00 12.46
CA ILE A 33 -26.14 -10.36 11.91
C ILE A 33 -24.68 -10.80 11.83
N ASP A 34 -23.80 -9.94 11.31
CA ASP A 34 -22.37 -10.23 11.22
C ASP A 34 -21.72 -10.44 12.58
N ILE A 35 -22.03 -9.60 13.57
CA ILE A 35 -21.54 -9.79 14.95
C ILE A 35 -21.97 -11.16 15.48
N VAL A 36 -23.25 -11.51 15.35
CA VAL A 36 -23.78 -12.78 15.85
C VAL A 36 -23.11 -13.97 15.14
N LEU A 37 -22.93 -13.89 13.82
CA LEU A 37 -22.25 -14.92 13.03
C LEU A 37 -20.80 -15.12 13.48
N TRP A 38 -20.05 -14.04 13.69
CA TRP A 38 -18.65 -14.11 14.13
C TRP A 38 -18.51 -14.60 15.57
N VAL A 39 -19.37 -14.15 16.48
CA VAL A 39 -19.40 -14.64 17.87
C VAL A 39 -19.76 -16.12 17.90
N GLY A 40 -20.78 -16.53 17.14
CA GLY A 40 -21.18 -17.94 17.01
C GLY A 40 -20.05 -18.81 16.45
N ALA A 41 -19.37 -18.35 15.39
CA ALA A 41 -18.22 -19.03 14.82
C ALA A 41 -17.08 -19.18 15.83
N ALA A 42 -16.75 -18.12 16.58
CA ALA A 42 -15.74 -18.17 17.62
C ALA A 42 -16.09 -19.20 18.72
N VAL A 43 -17.31 -19.16 19.25
CA VAL A 43 -17.78 -20.11 20.28
C VAL A 43 -17.72 -21.54 19.78
N TYR A 44 -18.16 -21.79 18.54
CA TYR A 44 -18.11 -23.12 17.94
C TYR A 44 -16.67 -23.64 17.78
N ILE A 45 -15.77 -22.81 17.23
CA ILE A 45 -14.37 -23.18 17.01
C ILE A 45 -13.67 -23.48 18.34
N PHE A 46 -13.77 -22.58 19.32
CA PHE A 46 -13.08 -22.74 20.61
C PHE A 46 -13.69 -23.83 21.51
N SER A 47 -14.92 -24.28 21.25
CA SER A 47 -15.51 -25.44 21.93
C SER A 47 -15.05 -26.79 21.34
N HIS A 48 -14.63 -26.82 20.07
CA HIS A 48 -14.26 -28.07 19.38
C HIS A 48 -12.76 -28.21 19.10
N GLN A 49 -11.99 -27.12 19.17
CA GLN A 49 -10.56 -27.12 18.86
C GLN A 49 -9.70 -26.69 20.05
N THR A 50 -8.41 -27.04 20.00
CA THR A 50 -7.41 -26.48 20.92
C THR A 50 -7.34 -24.97 20.77
N PHE A 51 -6.77 -24.29 21.76
CA PHE A 51 -6.66 -22.83 21.70
C PHE A 51 -5.91 -22.34 20.44
N MET A 52 -4.77 -22.98 20.14
CA MET A 52 -3.92 -22.59 19.01
C MET A 52 -4.58 -22.89 17.66
N ASP A 53 -5.16 -24.08 17.51
CA ASP A 53 -5.89 -24.43 16.28
C ASP A 53 -7.11 -23.52 16.07
N GLY A 54 -7.79 -23.16 17.17
CA GLY A 54 -8.92 -22.25 17.14
C GLY A 54 -8.55 -20.84 16.65
N ILE A 55 -7.41 -20.30 17.12
CA ILE A 55 -6.87 -19.02 16.62
C ILE A 55 -6.57 -19.10 15.12
N VAL A 56 -5.93 -20.18 14.67
CA VAL A 56 -5.58 -20.36 13.26
C VAL A 56 -6.85 -20.47 12.39
N SER A 57 -7.83 -21.26 12.83
CA SER A 57 -9.09 -21.48 12.12
C SER A 57 -9.90 -20.19 11.99
N ILE A 58 -10.07 -19.43 13.08
CA ILE A 58 -10.82 -18.16 13.05
C ILE A 58 -10.09 -17.10 12.22
N ALA A 59 -8.76 -17.02 12.31
CA ALA A 59 -7.96 -16.12 11.47
C ALA A 59 -8.11 -16.48 9.98
N THR A 60 -8.06 -17.77 9.64
CA THR A 60 -8.25 -18.25 8.27
C THR A 60 -9.62 -17.88 7.73
N MET A 61 -10.69 -18.12 8.51
CA MET A 61 -12.04 -17.67 8.17
C MET A 61 -12.09 -16.17 7.91
N PHE A 62 -11.48 -15.38 8.77
CA PHE A 62 -11.49 -13.91 8.69
C PHE A 62 -10.78 -13.40 7.43
N TYR A 63 -9.59 -13.92 7.12
CA TYR A 63 -8.87 -13.54 5.89
C TYR A 63 -9.64 -13.92 4.63
N CYS A 64 -10.31 -15.08 4.61
CA CYS A 64 -11.15 -15.48 3.48
C CYS A 64 -12.41 -14.61 3.36
N TYR A 65 -13.10 -14.33 4.47
CA TYR A 65 -14.24 -13.41 4.51
C TYR A 65 -13.85 -12.03 3.97
N TRP A 66 -12.75 -11.46 4.47
CA TRP A 66 -12.28 -10.13 4.08
C TRP A 66 -11.91 -10.08 2.60
N THR A 67 -11.20 -11.11 2.11
CA THR A 67 -10.82 -11.20 0.70
C THR A 67 -12.05 -11.38 -0.20
N ALA A 68 -13.05 -12.16 0.24
CA ALA A 68 -14.31 -12.31 -0.49
C ALA A 68 -15.07 -10.98 -0.56
N MET A 69 -15.16 -10.26 0.56
CA MET A 69 -15.73 -8.91 0.61
C MET A 69 -15.06 -7.98 -0.39
N ASP A 70 -13.73 -7.94 -0.37
CA ASP A 70 -12.93 -7.11 -1.26
C ASP A 70 -13.11 -7.47 -2.76
N LEU A 71 -13.40 -8.74 -3.07
CA LEU A 71 -13.60 -9.25 -4.43
C LEU A 71 -15.05 -9.20 -4.95
N ILE A 72 -16.05 -9.09 -4.08
CA ILE A 72 -17.47 -9.15 -4.43
C ILE A 72 -18.14 -7.78 -4.37
N VAL A 73 -17.70 -6.89 -3.48
CA VAL A 73 -18.21 -5.52 -3.44
C VAL A 73 -17.77 -4.78 -4.70
N SER A 74 -18.69 -4.66 -5.64
CA SER A 74 -18.57 -3.82 -6.84
C SER A 74 -19.81 -2.96 -6.94
N LYS A 75 -19.65 -1.64 -6.85
CA LYS A 75 -20.62 -0.70 -7.40
C LYS A 75 -20.47 -0.76 -8.91
N ARG A 76 -21.28 -1.59 -9.57
CA ARG A 76 -21.40 -1.52 -11.02
C ARG A 76 -22.15 -0.23 -11.33
N ALA A 77 -21.43 0.82 -11.73
CA ALA A 77 -22.08 2.03 -12.19
C ALA A 77 -22.81 1.76 -13.51
N GLU A 78 -23.98 2.36 -13.67
CA GLU A 78 -24.68 2.37 -14.95
C GLU A 78 -23.83 3.09 -16.00
N ILE A 79 -23.82 2.56 -17.23
CA ILE A 79 -23.19 3.23 -18.36
C ILE A 79 -23.87 4.60 -18.49
N PRO A 80 -23.12 5.72 -18.44
CA PRO A 80 -23.72 7.03 -18.47
C PRO A 80 -24.56 7.21 -19.76
N SER A 81 -25.77 7.78 -19.62
CA SER A 81 -26.63 8.10 -20.75
C SER A 81 -26.03 9.27 -21.54
N GLY A 82 -26.05 9.19 -22.88
CA GLY A 82 -25.50 10.23 -23.76
C GLY A 82 -24.72 9.68 -24.95
N ASP A 83 -24.06 10.59 -25.66
CA ASP A 83 -23.20 10.26 -26.81
C ASP A 83 -21.80 9.90 -26.32
N TRP A 84 -21.55 8.59 -26.15
CA TRP A 84 -20.29 8.03 -25.67
C TRP A 84 -19.65 7.16 -26.74
N GLN A 85 -18.42 7.50 -27.12
CA GLN A 85 -17.59 6.72 -28.01
C GLN A 85 -16.65 5.81 -27.20
N GLU A 86 -16.65 4.52 -27.50
CA GLU A 86 -15.70 3.58 -26.88
C GLU A 86 -14.28 3.77 -27.43
N ILE A 87 -13.32 3.90 -26.51
CA ILE A 87 -11.89 3.92 -26.84
C ILE A 87 -11.40 2.48 -26.90
N GLU A 88 -11.05 2.02 -28.12
CA GLU A 88 -10.49 0.68 -28.28
C GLU A 88 -9.13 0.51 -27.59
N LEU A 89 -9.11 -0.36 -26.58
CA LEU A 89 -7.91 -0.73 -25.85
C LEU A 89 -7.09 -1.78 -26.60
N ALA A 90 -5.77 -1.62 -26.58
CA ALA A 90 -4.83 -2.59 -27.13
C ALA A 90 -4.57 -3.70 -26.11
N ARG A 91 -5.22 -4.86 -26.28
CA ARG A 91 -5.11 -5.99 -25.34
C ARG A 91 -4.09 -7.04 -25.82
N ASN A 92 -3.19 -7.46 -24.93
CA ASN A 92 -2.22 -8.53 -25.16
C ASN A 92 -1.98 -9.33 -23.88
N LYS A 93 -2.13 -10.66 -23.96
CA LYS A 93 -1.98 -11.58 -22.82
C LYS A 93 -0.59 -11.51 -22.16
N THR A 94 0.44 -11.08 -22.88
CA THR A 94 1.81 -10.94 -22.34
C THR A 94 1.90 -9.96 -21.17
N ARG A 95 1.12 -8.87 -21.19
CA ARG A 95 1.06 -7.89 -20.09
C ARG A 95 0.54 -8.53 -18.81
N LEU A 96 -0.55 -9.29 -18.91
CA LEU A 96 -1.14 -9.99 -17.76
C LEU A 96 -0.24 -11.12 -17.26
N LEU A 97 0.35 -11.89 -18.18
CA LEU A 97 1.30 -12.95 -17.84
C LEU A 97 2.47 -12.37 -17.02
N SER A 98 2.95 -11.18 -17.36
CA SER A 98 4.04 -10.52 -16.64
C SER A 98 3.66 -10.14 -15.20
N ASP A 99 2.43 -9.68 -14.94
CA ASP A 99 1.94 -9.42 -13.57
C ASP A 99 1.88 -10.71 -12.75
N ILE A 100 1.36 -11.79 -13.35
CA ILE A 100 1.26 -13.11 -12.71
C ILE A 100 2.66 -13.65 -12.40
N THR A 101 3.57 -13.61 -13.37
CA THR A 101 4.95 -14.08 -13.20
C THR A 101 5.68 -13.28 -12.12
N LEU A 102 5.55 -11.95 -12.12
CA LEU A 102 6.19 -11.10 -11.12
C LEU A 102 5.64 -11.37 -9.71
N THR A 103 4.32 -11.53 -9.58
CA THR A 103 3.69 -11.92 -8.32
C THR A 103 4.20 -13.29 -7.85
N ALA A 104 4.27 -14.27 -8.75
CA ALA A 104 4.81 -15.59 -8.44
C ALA A 104 6.28 -15.52 -7.98
N ILE A 105 7.12 -14.68 -8.59
CA ILE A 105 8.51 -14.47 -8.18
C ILE A 105 8.57 -13.87 -6.76
N VAL A 106 7.76 -12.86 -6.48
CA VAL A 106 7.73 -12.19 -5.15
C VAL A 106 7.32 -13.16 -4.05
N PHE A 107 6.40 -14.10 -4.33
CA PHE A 107 5.94 -15.11 -3.37
C PHE A 107 6.67 -16.46 -3.47
N ALA A 108 7.64 -16.63 -4.38
CA ALA A 108 8.29 -17.91 -4.62
C ALA A 108 8.94 -18.48 -3.35
N GLY A 109 9.65 -17.64 -2.59
CA GLY A 109 10.28 -18.04 -1.34
C GLY A 109 9.27 -18.48 -0.27
N ALA A 110 8.15 -17.77 -0.17
CA ALA A 110 7.04 -18.13 0.70
C ALA A 110 6.41 -19.48 0.30
N VAL A 111 6.16 -19.70 -1.00
CA VAL A 111 5.60 -20.98 -1.51
C VAL A 111 6.56 -22.14 -1.24
N ILE A 112 7.86 -21.96 -1.50
CA ILE A 112 8.88 -22.99 -1.23
C ILE A 112 8.91 -23.33 0.25
N PHE A 113 8.90 -22.33 1.14
CA PHE A 113 8.82 -22.58 2.59
C PHE A 113 7.52 -23.28 2.99
N PHE A 114 6.40 -22.93 2.38
CA PHE A 114 5.12 -23.55 2.70
C PHE A 114 5.13 -25.07 2.42
N ILE A 115 5.77 -25.47 1.31
CA ILE A 115 5.89 -26.87 0.87
C ILE A 115 6.94 -27.63 1.70
N TYR A 116 8.14 -27.07 1.86
CA TYR A 116 9.30 -27.79 2.42
C TYR A 116 9.65 -27.42 3.86
N GLY A 117 9.08 -26.34 4.39
CA GLY A 117 9.32 -25.89 5.75
C GLY A 117 8.68 -26.80 6.79
N PRO A 118 9.11 -26.69 8.06
CA PRO A 118 8.60 -27.53 9.14
C PRO A 118 7.10 -27.31 9.35
N ASP A 119 6.34 -28.39 9.47
CA ASP A 119 4.89 -28.36 9.70
C ASP A 119 4.44 -27.57 10.94
N PRO A 120 5.11 -27.65 12.11
CA PRO A 120 4.70 -26.84 13.27
C PRO A 120 5.10 -25.36 13.15
N SER A 121 5.62 -24.90 12.01
CA SER A 121 6.08 -23.52 11.87
C SER A 121 4.93 -22.52 11.81
N PRO A 122 4.87 -21.53 12.73
CA PRO A 122 3.90 -20.44 12.66
C PRO A 122 3.99 -19.63 11.36
N LEU A 123 5.15 -19.64 10.70
CA LEU A 123 5.39 -18.93 9.46
C LEU A 123 4.54 -19.47 8.29
N LYS A 124 4.14 -20.74 8.32
CA LYS A 124 3.22 -21.30 7.31
C LYS A 124 1.88 -20.58 7.32
N TYR A 125 1.37 -20.17 8.49
CA TYR A 125 0.11 -19.41 8.60
C TYR A 125 0.26 -17.97 8.11
N VAL A 126 1.36 -17.30 8.46
CA VAL A 126 1.65 -15.95 7.94
C VAL A 126 1.72 -15.96 6.41
N ILE A 127 2.37 -16.97 5.84
CA ILE A 127 2.45 -17.17 4.39
C ILE A 127 1.06 -17.44 3.80
N LEU A 128 0.26 -18.31 4.42
CA LEU A 128 -1.09 -18.60 3.95
C LEU A 128 -1.94 -17.33 3.87
N PHE A 129 -1.96 -16.51 4.93
CA PHE A 129 -2.69 -15.24 4.96
C PHE A 129 -2.17 -14.24 3.93
N GLY A 130 -0.84 -14.18 3.76
CA GLY A 130 -0.20 -13.38 2.72
C GLY A 130 -0.59 -13.81 1.30
N ILE A 131 -0.67 -15.11 1.03
CA ILE A 131 -1.10 -15.67 -0.25
C ILE A 131 -2.58 -15.38 -0.51
N ILE A 132 -3.46 -15.53 0.50
CA ILE A 132 -4.88 -15.21 0.37
C ILE A 132 -5.07 -13.73 0.00
N SER A 133 -4.41 -12.82 0.74
CA SER A 133 -4.50 -11.38 0.48
C SER A 133 -3.87 -10.97 -0.86
N GLY A 134 -2.64 -11.43 -1.14
CA GLY A 134 -1.95 -11.15 -2.41
C GLY A 134 -2.65 -11.75 -3.63
N GLY A 135 -3.23 -12.94 -3.47
CA GLY A 135 -4.05 -13.60 -4.48
C GLY A 135 -5.30 -12.80 -4.81
N GLY A 136 -5.99 -12.25 -3.81
CA GLY A 136 -7.12 -11.34 -4.02
C GLY A 136 -6.75 -10.13 -4.90
N ALA A 137 -5.64 -9.47 -4.61
CA ALA A 137 -5.15 -8.35 -5.43
C ALA A 137 -4.83 -8.76 -6.88
N LEU A 138 -4.24 -9.95 -7.08
CA LEU A 138 -3.97 -10.48 -8.42
C LEU A 138 -5.27 -10.82 -9.17
N VAL A 139 -6.28 -11.37 -8.49
CA VAL A 139 -7.60 -11.64 -9.09
C VAL A 139 -8.26 -10.33 -9.53
N LYS A 140 -8.21 -9.28 -8.71
CA LYS A 140 -8.68 -7.93 -9.09
C LYS A 140 -7.99 -7.44 -10.36
N ARG A 141 -6.66 -7.56 -10.40
CA ARG A 141 -5.85 -7.18 -11.57
C ARG A 141 -6.27 -7.94 -12.83
N ILE A 142 -6.43 -9.25 -12.74
CA ILE A 142 -6.87 -10.12 -13.84
C ILE A 142 -8.24 -9.66 -14.36
N LEU A 143 -9.21 -9.49 -13.47
CA LEU A 143 -10.58 -9.12 -13.85
C LEU A 143 -10.65 -7.70 -14.42
N ASN A 144 -9.88 -6.74 -13.87
CA ASN A 144 -9.80 -5.38 -14.41
C ASN A 144 -9.29 -5.37 -15.85
N VAL A 145 -8.23 -6.12 -16.16
CA VAL A 145 -7.69 -6.20 -17.54
C VAL A 145 -8.72 -6.71 -18.56
N PHE A 146 -9.62 -7.60 -18.16
CA PHE A 146 -10.66 -8.13 -19.05
C PHE A 146 -11.93 -7.27 -19.12
N THR A 147 -12.24 -6.54 -18.05
CA THR A 147 -13.50 -5.79 -17.91
C THR A 147 -13.37 -4.29 -18.11
N VAL A 148 -12.15 -3.77 -18.18
CA VAL A 148 -11.91 -2.34 -18.37
C VAL A 148 -12.43 -1.87 -19.73
N ASN A 149 -13.31 -0.88 -19.66
CA ASN A 149 -13.85 -0.14 -20.78
C ASN A 149 -13.62 1.34 -20.53
N VAL A 150 -13.20 2.05 -21.58
CA VAL A 150 -12.95 3.48 -21.52
C VAL A 150 -13.83 4.13 -22.58
N LEU A 151 -14.67 5.05 -22.14
CA LEU A 151 -15.62 5.77 -22.95
C LEU A 151 -15.22 7.25 -22.95
N TYR A 152 -15.37 7.90 -24.10
CA TYR A 152 -15.14 9.32 -24.27
C TYR A 152 -16.38 9.97 -24.87
N SER A 153 -16.79 11.09 -24.31
CA SER A 153 -17.86 11.90 -24.87
C SER A 153 -17.30 13.25 -25.29
N ALA A 154 -17.37 13.55 -26.60
CA ALA A 154 -16.95 14.85 -27.13
C ALA A 154 -17.92 15.97 -26.75
N SER A 155 -19.22 15.68 -26.67
CA SER A 155 -20.25 16.67 -26.32
C SER A 155 -20.21 17.06 -24.83
N LEU A 156 -19.84 16.13 -23.95
CA LEU A 156 -19.70 16.37 -22.52
C LEU A 156 -18.28 16.70 -22.09
N GLU A 157 -17.30 16.55 -22.99
CA GLU A 157 -15.85 16.66 -22.71
C GLU A 157 -15.43 15.81 -21.50
N LYS A 158 -15.92 14.56 -21.44
CA LYS A 158 -15.69 13.64 -20.31
C LYS A 158 -15.06 12.33 -20.76
N LEU A 159 -14.17 11.82 -19.92
CA LEU A 159 -13.60 10.48 -19.98
C LEU A 159 -14.23 9.62 -18.89
N HIS A 160 -14.96 8.57 -19.26
CA HIS A 160 -15.56 7.64 -18.33
C HIS A 160 -14.81 6.30 -18.38
N ILE A 161 -14.46 5.79 -17.22
CA ILE A 161 -13.76 4.53 -17.05
C ILE A 161 -14.62 3.63 -16.20
N SER A 162 -14.88 2.44 -16.73
CA SER A 162 -15.59 1.40 -15.99
C SER A 162 -14.79 0.10 -16.05
N SER A 163 -14.62 -0.52 -14.90
CA SER A 163 -14.11 -1.87 -14.73
C SER A 163 -15.01 -2.61 -13.74
N ARG A 164 -14.72 -3.88 -13.48
CA ARG A 164 -15.46 -4.63 -12.44
C ARG A 164 -15.31 -4.00 -11.06
N TYR A 165 -14.16 -3.40 -10.73
CA TYR A 165 -13.88 -2.92 -9.38
C TYR A 165 -13.86 -1.40 -9.25
N GLU A 166 -13.73 -0.68 -10.36
CA GLU A 166 -13.55 0.77 -10.38
C GLU A 166 -14.53 1.38 -11.37
N THR A 167 -15.14 2.50 -11.00
CA THR A 167 -15.81 3.37 -11.95
C THR A 167 -15.41 4.80 -11.62
N ARG A 168 -14.96 5.52 -12.64
CA ARG A 168 -14.50 6.90 -12.53
C ARG A 168 -14.99 7.68 -13.74
N THR A 169 -15.38 8.94 -13.54
CA THR A 169 -15.70 9.85 -14.64
C THR A 169 -14.89 11.12 -14.45
N TYR A 170 -14.11 11.48 -15.45
CA TYR A 170 -13.21 12.63 -15.40
C TYR A 170 -13.64 13.67 -16.43
N PRO A 171 -13.93 14.91 -16.00
CA PRO A 171 -13.94 16.04 -16.92
C PRO A 171 -12.55 16.22 -17.54
N LEU A 172 -12.47 16.45 -18.86
CA LEU A 172 -11.19 16.71 -19.51
C LEU A 172 -10.57 18.04 -19.07
N SER A 173 -11.37 18.97 -18.55
CA SER A 173 -10.89 20.21 -17.94
C SER A 173 -10.03 20.00 -16.69
N ASP A 174 -10.12 18.82 -16.05
CA ASP A 174 -9.30 18.47 -14.89
C ASP A 174 -7.93 17.87 -15.26
N LEU A 175 -7.69 17.63 -16.55
CA LEU A 175 -6.46 17.04 -17.06
C LEU A 175 -5.28 18.01 -16.89
N LYS A 176 -4.33 17.66 -16.01
CA LYS A 176 -3.16 18.49 -15.69
C LYS A 176 -2.04 18.30 -16.72
N ASP A 177 -1.79 17.06 -17.12
CA ASP A 177 -0.70 16.72 -18.04
C ASP A 177 -0.98 15.41 -18.81
N ILE A 178 -0.46 15.32 -20.04
CA ILE A 178 -0.60 14.16 -20.91
C ILE A 178 0.78 13.78 -21.47
N GLN A 179 1.18 12.54 -21.22
CA GLN A 179 2.46 12.02 -21.71
C GLN A 179 2.27 10.70 -22.45
N LEU A 180 3.14 10.45 -23.43
CA LEU A 180 3.23 9.16 -24.10
C LEU A 180 4.48 8.44 -23.63
N GLU A 181 4.32 7.22 -23.12
CA GLU A 181 5.41 6.32 -22.78
C GLU A 181 5.54 5.24 -23.87
N SER A 182 6.77 4.83 -24.18
CA SER A 182 7.02 3.87 -25.26
C SER A 182 6.44 2.47 -24.99
N THR A 183 6.30 2.10 -23.72
CA THR A 183 5.73 0.83 -23.25
C THR A 183 5.33 0.94 -21.78
N ALA A 184 4.57 -0.03 -21.26
CA ALA A 184 4.18 -0.07 -19.85
C ALA A 184 5.38 -0.39 -18.93
N ASP A 185 5.68 0.50 -17.99
CA ASP A 185 6.73 0.29 -16.98
C ASP A 185 6.21 -0.54 -15.78
N LEU A 186 6.43 -1.86 -15.82
CA LEU A 186 6.06 -2.77 -14.73
C LEU A 186 6.66 -2.37 -13.38
N LEU A 187 7.87 -1.81 -13.36
CA LEU A 187 8.52 -1.40 -12.12
C LEU A 187 7.80 -0.20 -11.49
N LYS A 188 7.14 0.63 -12.30
CA LYS A 188 6.35 1.79 -11.87
C LYS A 188 4.90 1.44 -11.54
N LEU A 189 4.36 0.38 -12.14
CA LEU A 189 2.92 0.08 -12.09
C LEU A 189 2.56 -1.11 -11.20
N HIS A 190 3.42 -2.11 -11.06
CA HIS A 190 3.04 -3.33 -10.34
C HIS A 190 2.85 -3.06 -8.83
N PRO A 191 1.68 -3.37 -8.23
CA PRO A 191 1.37 -3.01 -6.85
C PRO A 191 2.35 -3.56 -5.81
N LEU A 192 2.95 -4.74 -6.04
CA LEU A 192 3.96 -5.30 -5.13
C LEU A 192 5.32 -4.60 -5.19
N LEU A 193 5.61 -3.82 -6.25
CA LEU A 193 6.91 -3.17 -6.45
C LEU A 193 6.93 -1.69 -6.06
N THR A 194 5.77 -1.09 -5.85
CA THR A 194 5.62 0.33 -5.54
C THR A 194 5.11 0.57 -4.13
N MET A 195 5.24 1.80 -3.66
CA MET A 195 4.75 2.25 -2.35
C MET A 195 4.06 3.59 -2.55
N TYR A 196 2.87 3.77 -1.95
CA TYR A 196 2.12 5.05 -1.91
C TYR A 196 2.08 5.79 -3.25
N SER A 197 1.45 5.18 -4.26
CA SER A 197 1.23 5.88 -5.53
C SER A 197 -0.23 5.77 -5.92
N SER A 198 -0.91 6.90 -6.07
CA SER A 198 -2.24 7.04 -6.67
C SER A 198 -2.20 6.77 -8.18
N ARG A 199 -1.68 5.60 -8.56
CA ARG A 199 -1.54 5.18 -9.96
C ARG A 199 -2.61 4.15 -10.28
N LEU A 200 -3.46 4.49 -11.22
CA LEU A 200 -4.47 3.59 -11.75
C LEU A 200 -3.92 2.93 -13.03
N ASP A 201 -3.44 1.69 -12.87
CA ASP A 201 -2.92 0.90 -13.99
C ASP A 201 -4.06 0.21 -14.75
N LEU A 202 -4.38 0.74 -15.93
CA LEU A 202 -5.34 0.18 -16.88
C LEU A 202 -4.66 -0.33 -18.15
N THR A 203 -3.35 -0.60 -18.07
CA THR A 203 -2.57 -1.12 -19.19
C THR A 203 -2.92 -2.58 -19.45
N THR A 204 -3.22 -2.90 -20.72
CA THR A 204 -3.63 -4.23 -21.17
C THR A 204 -2.67 -4.84 -22.19
N SER A 205 -1.63 -4.11 -22.62
CA SER A 205 -0.53 -4.61 -23.46
C SER A 205 0.81 -3.90 -23.15
N PHE A 206 1.86 -4.23 -23.90
CA PHE A 206 3.15 -3.53 -23.89
C PHE A 206 3.30 -2.54 -25.05
N GLN A 207 2.20 -2.15 -25.69
CA GLN A 207 2.21 -1.06 -26.66
C GLN A 207 2.45 0.28 -25.95
N GLN A 208 2.49 1.38 -26.72
CA GLN A 208 2.60 2.73 -26.17
C GLN A 208 1.49 3.00 -25.17
N VAL A 209 1.85 3.69 -24.09
CA VAL A 209 0.95 3.99 -22.98
C VAL A 209 0.68 5.49 -22.98
N ILE A 210 -0.60 5.86 -22.90
CA ILE A 210 -1.01 7.21 -22.56
C ILE A 210 -1.02 7.31 -21.04
N LYS A 211 -0.22 8.23 -20.51
CA LYS A 211 -0.25 8.63 -19.11
C LYS A 211 -1.06 9.93 -19.00
N LEU A 212 -2.13 9.89 -18.21
CA LEU A 212 -2.99 11.04 -17.92
C LEU A 212 -2.82 11.41 -16.45
N SER A 213 -2.39 12.65 -16.17
CA SER A 213 -2.23 13.15 -14.79
C SER A 213 -3.48 13.94 -14.42
N LEU A 214 -4.23 13.44 -13.44
CA LEU A 214 -5.50 14.00 -12.98
C LEU A 214 -5.39 14.45 -11.52
N PRO A 215 -6.38 15.17 -10.97
CA PRO A 215 -6.40 15.57 -9.57
C PRO A 215 -6.32 14.33 -8.65
N GLY A 216 -5.24 14.25 -7.87
CA GLY A 216 -4.95 13.16 -6.93
C GLY A 216 -4.73 11.76 -7.50
N GLU A 217 -4.72 11.53 -8.82
CA GLU A 217 -4.37 10.23 -9.40
C GLU A 217 -3.83 10.30 -10.83
N THR A 218 -2.94 9.36 -11.17
CA THR A 218 -2.39 9.20 -12.52
C THR A 218 -2.93 7.93 -13.17
N LEU A 219 -3.48 8.04 -14.38
CA LEU A 219 -3.92 6.89 -15.17
C LEU A 219 -2.92 6.47 -16.23
N PHE A 220 -2.83 5.16 -16.44
CA PHE A 220 -2.00 4.56 -17.49
C PHE A 220 -2.87 3.67 -18.39
N LEU A 221 -2.96 4.03 -19.67
CA LEU A 221 -3.86 3.44 -20.66
C LEU A 221 -3.10 2.92 -21.88
N THR A 222 -3.41 1.72 -22.35
CA THR A 222 -2.92 1.20 -23.65
C THR A 222 -4.04 1.21 -24.68
N VAL A 223 -3.99 2.17 -25.60
CA VAL A 223 -5.00 2.35 -26.67
C VAL A 223 -4.40 1.99 -28.03
N LYS A 224 -5.23 1.58 -29.01
CA LYS A 224 -4.73 1.19 -30.36
C LYS A 224 -4.17 2.36 -31.18
N GLU A 225 -4.62 3.59 -30.93
CA GLU A 225 -4.20 4.81 -31.66
C GLU A 225 -3.76 5.93 -30.69
N PRO A 226 -2.64 5.77 -29.98
CA PRO A 226 -2.28 6.64 -28.86
C PRO A 226 -2.04 8.10 -29.25
N GLN A 227 -1.48 8.33 -30.44
CA GLN A 227 -1.22 9.69 -30.94
C GLN A 227 -2.51 10.45 -31.25
N LYS A 228 -3.50 9.77 -31.83
CA LYS A 228 -4.81 10.36 -32.12
C LYS A 228 -5.53 10.75 -30.83
N TRP A 229 -5.55 9.86 -29.84
CA TRP A 229 -6.20 10.14 -28.56
C TRP A 229 -5.47 11.22 -27.77
N LYS A 230 -4.12 11.27 -27.81
CA LYS A 230 -3.35 12.40 -27.28
C LYS A 230 -3.78 13.72 -27.93
N ALA A 231 -3.91 13.75 -29.26
CA ALA A 231 -4.33 14.96 -29.98
C ALA A 231 -5.74 15.41 -29.60
N ILE A 232 -6.69 14.48 -29.43
CA ILE A 232 -8.06 14.77 -29.00
C ILE A 232 -8.07 15.34 -27.57
N PHE A 233 -7.39 14.70 -26.62
CA PHE A 233 -7.36 15.17 -25.23
C PHE A 233 -6.59 16.49 -25.07
N ARG A 234 -5.57 16.73 -25.90
CA ARG A 234 -4.77 17.97 -25.88
C ARG A 234 -5.57 19.21 -26.22
N GLN A 235 -6.62 19.12 -27.05
CA GLN A 235 -7.47 20.27 -27.38
C GLN A 235 -8.09 20.92 -26.12
N ASN A 236 -8.20 20.15 -25.04
CA ASN A 236 -8.84 20.56 -23.80
C ASN A 236 -7.85 20.80 -22.65
N THR A 237 -6.54 20.86 -22.92
CA THR A 237 -5.48 21.02 -21.89
C THR A 237 -4.70 22.33 -22.08
N GLU A 238 -4.49 23.10 -21.01
CA GLU A 238 -3.68 24.35 -21.02
C GLU A 238 -2.15 24.10 -20.92
N SER A 239 -1.69 22.85 -20.99
CA SER A 239 -0.28 22.49 -20.72
C SER A 239 0.67 22.95 -21.83
N GLU A 240 1.64 23.81 -21.47
CA GLU A 240 2.75 24.28 -22.31
C GLU A 240 3.84 23.23 -22.56
N ASN A 241 3.74 22.00 -22.01
CA ASN A 241 4.73 20.95 -22.26
C ASN A 241 4.68 20.49 -23.73
N ASN A 242 5.61 21.07 -24.49
CA ASN A 242 5.56 21.20 -25.94
C ASN A 242 6.22 20.05 -26.71
N GLU A 243 6.65 18.98 -26.04
CA GLU A 243 7.36 17.91 -26.72
C GLU A 243 6.42 16.75 -27.09
N ASP A 244 6.28 16.49 -28.39
CA ASP A 244 5.75 15.22 -28.90
C ASP A 244 6.70 14.03 -28.68
N THR A 245 7.71 14.23 -27.84
CA THR A 245 8.66 13.19 -27.46
C THR A 245 7.96 12.10 -26.67
N VAL A 246 7.94 10.91 -27.25
CA VAL A 246 7.57 9.70 -26.53
C VAL A 246 8.67 9.42 -25.50
N ILE A 247 8.30 9.39 -24.23
CA ILE A 247 9.22 9.05 -23.13
C ILE A 247 9.62 7.58 -23.30
N SER A 248 10.91 7.34 -23.53
CA SER A 248 11.44 5.99 -23.70
C SER A 248 11.53 5.28 -22.35
N VAL A 249 10.68 4.26 -22.17
CA VAL A 249 10.73 3.34 -21.04
C VAL A 249 11.74 2.25 -21.37
N LEU A 250 12.83 2.24 -20.60
CA LEU A 250 13.90 1.26 -20.77
C LEU A 250 13.42 -0.14 -20.34
N PRO A 251 13.91 -1.22 -20.98
CA PRO A 251 13.56 -2.57 -20.57
C PRO A 251 14.15 -2.93 -19.19
N PHE A 252 13.58 -3.92 -18.52
CA PHE A 252 14.01 -4.32 -17.16
C PHE A 252 15.46 -4.82 -17.10
N TYR A 253 15.96 -5.43 -18.18
CA TYR A 253 17.34 -5.91 -18.31
C TYR A 253 18.37 -4.80 -18.60
N HIS A 254 17.92 -3.56 -18.82
CA HIS A 254 18.83 -2.44 -19.04
C HIS A 254 19.60 -2.12 -17.76
N ARG A 255 20.90 -1.80 -17.85
CA ARG A 255 21.79 -1.56 -16.69
C ARG A 255 21.23 -0.53 -15.69
N LYS A 256 20.60 0.55 -16.20
CA LYS A 256 19.93 1.57 -15.37
C LYS A 256 18.73 1.02 -14.57
N ASN A 257 18.02 0.03 -15.11
CA ASN A 257 16.87 -0.60 -14.48
C ASN A 257 17.22 -1.80 -13.60
N VAL A 258 18.36 -2.49 -13.81
CA VAL A 258 18.76 -3.63 -12.97
C VAL A 258 18.86 -3.23 -11.50
N LYS A 259 19.48 -2.08 -11.19
CA LYS A 259 19.57 -1.59 -9.80
C LYS A 259 18.19 -1.27 -9.21
N ARG A 260 17.30 -0.67 -10.00
CA ARG A 260 15.92 -0.35 -9.63
C ARG A 260 15.11 -1.62 -9.39
N LEU A 261 15.19 -2.59 -10.30
CA LEU A 261 14.56 -3.91 -10.22
C LEU A 261 14.99 -4.65 -8.95
N LEU A 262 16.31 -4.76 -8.68
CA LEU A 262 16.81 -5.45 -7.49
C LEU A 262 16.32 -4.79 -6.20
N GLY A 263 16.34 -3.45 -6.13
CA GLY A 263 15.82 -2.72 -4.97
C GLY A 263 14.32 -2.95 -4.75
N LYS A 264 13.52 -2.92 -5.82
CA LYS A 264 12.07 -3.15 -5.76
C LYS A 264 11.72 -4.61 -5.47
N LEU A 265 12.46 -5.58 -6.01
CA LEU A 265 12.28 -6.99 -5.68
C LEU A 265 12.64 -7.29 -4.23
N TYR A 266 13.72 -6.68 -3.71
CA TYR A 266 14.04 -6.79 -2.28
C TYR A 266 12.94 -6.20 -1.41
N PHE A 267 12.43 -5.00 -1.75
CA PHE A 267 11.26 -4.41 -1.09
C PHE A 267 10.07 -5.36 -1.11
N ALA A 268 9.71 -5.86 -2.30
CA ALA A 268 8.57 -6.74 -2.47
C ALA A 268 8.73 -8.04 -1.67
N ALA A 269 9.89 -8.71 -1.73
CA ALA A 269 10.12 -9.98 -1.05
C ALA A 269 10.26 -9.85 0.47
N SER A 270 10.83 -8.75 0.97
CA SER A 270 11.12 -8.56 2.40
C SER A 270 9.99 -7.85 3.15
N VAL A 271 9.33 -6.90 2.49
CA VAL A 271 8.30 -6.05 3.12
C VAL A 271 6.88 -6.51 2.77
N LYS A 272 6.60 -6.84 1.49
CA LYS A 272 5.24 -7.19 1.05
C LYS A 272 4.95 -8.70 0.98
N GLY A 273 5.95 -9.53 0.66
CA GLY A 273 5.76 -10.92 0.26
C GLY A 273 6.22 -11.97 1.27
N VAL A 274 6.78 -11.57 2.42
CA VAL A 274 7.35 -12.44 3.50
C VAL A 274 8.44 -13.44 3.03
N SER A 275 8.66 -13.58 1.72
CA SER A 275 9.52 -14.58 1.07
C SER A 275 10.96 -14.54 1.54
N ALA A 276 11.53 -13.35 1.80
CA ALA A 276 12.91 -13.26 2.24
C ALA A 276 13.10 -13.84 3.65
N TYR A 277 12.17 -13.57 4.57
CA TYR A 277 12.13 -14.18 5.90
C TYR A 277 11.87 -15.69 5.81
N ALA A 278 10.94 -16.11 4.94
CA ALA A 278 10.63 -17.51 4.70
C ALA A 278 11.86 -18.31 4.24
N LEU A 279 12.61 -17.82 3.26
CA LEU A 279 13.82 -18.47 2.78
C LEU A 279 14.93 -18.52 3.83
N LEU A 280 15.11 -17.44 4.60
CA LEU A 280 16.09 -17.42 5.69
C LEU A 280 15.79 -18.52 6.72
N VAL A 281 14.53 -18.60 7.17
CA VAL A 281 14.09 -19.63 8.12
C VAL A 281 14.21 -21.03 7.52
N LEU A 282 13.90 -21.21 6.22
CA LEU A 282 14.04 -22.49 5.53
C LEU A 282 15.48 -22.99 5.52
N VAL A 283 16.42 -22.12 5.15
CA VAL A 283 17.83 -22.46 5.04
C VAL A 283 18.38 -22.84 6.41
N LEU A 284 18.07 -22.06 7.45
CA LEU A 284 18.51 -22.37 8.81
C LEU A 284 17.90 -23.68 9.32
N TYR A 285 16.64 -23.94 9.00
CA TYR A 285 15.99 -25.21 9.29
C TYR A 285 16.68 -26.39 8.58
N ALA A 286 16.99 -26.26 7.28
CA ALA A 286 17.70 -27.28 6.52
C ALA A 286 19.13 -27.53 7.06
N LEU A 287 19.75 -26.52 7.66
CA LEU A 287 21.03 -26.61 8.35
C LEU A 287 20.92 -27.15 9.79
N HIS A 288 19.72 -27.55 10.23
CA HIS A 288 19.44 -28.04 11.59
C HIS A 288 19.84 -27.02 12.68
N ALA A 289 19.73 -25.72 12.39
CA ALA A 289 20.00 -24.67 13.36
C ALA A 289 19.00 -24.75 14.53
N SER A 290 19.47 -24.47 15.74
CA SER A 290 18.59 -24.42 16.91
C SER A 290 17.60 -23.24 16.82
N PRO A 291 16.41 -23.33 17.47
CA PRO A 291 15.41 -22.25 17.44
C PRO A 291 15.96 -20.90 17.89
N TRP A 292 16.90 -20.88 18.84
CA TRP A 292 17.57 -19.65 19.30
C TRP A 292 18.44 -19.02 18.21
N ILE A 293 19.21 -19.82 17.46
CA ILE A 293 20.00 -19.32 16.33
C ILE A 293 19.08 -18.74 15.26
N MET A 294 17.96 -19.41 14.98
CA MET A 294 16.95 -18.93 14.03
C MET A 294 16.34 -17.60 14.48
N ALA A 295 15.95 -17.48 15.74
CA ALA A 295 15.40 -16.25 16.31
C ALA A 295 16.40 -15.08 16.23
N VAL A 296 17.68 -15.33 16.58
CA VAL A 296 18.74 -14.33 16.46
C VAL A 296 18.97 -13.94 15.00
N ALA A 297 18.98 -14.88 14.06
CA ALA A 297 19.16 -14.59 12.64
C ALA A 297 18.00 -13.74 12.08
N VAL A 298 16.75 -14.06 12.44
CA VAL A 298 15.56 -13.27 12.07
C VAL A 298 15.65 -11.87 12.66
N MET A 299 16.07 -11.73 13.92
CA MET A 299 16.28 -10.43 14.57
C MET A 299 17.38 -9.63 13.89
N LEU A 300 18.52 -10.23 13.56
CA LEU A 300 19.60 -9.57 12.83
C LEU A 300 19.16 -9.15 11.43
N TYR A 301 18.38 -9.98 10.74
CA TYR A 301 17.82 -9.65 9.44
C TYR A 301 16.79 -8.52 9.53
N TRP A 302 16.00 -8.44 10.61
CA TRP A 302 15.13 -7.30 10.88
C TRP A 302 15.93 -6.01 11.13
N ILE A 303 16.98 -6.06 11.96
CA ILE A 303 17.90 -4.91 12.18
C ILE A 303 18.54 -4.47 10.87
N LEU A 304 18.95 -5.43 10.03
CA LEU A 304 19.50 -5.18 8.70
C LEU A 304 18.49 -4.46 7.81
N ASN A 305 17.25 -4.95 7.72
CA ASN A 305 16.17 -4.29 6.98
C ASN A 305 15.91 -2.87 7.48
N MET A 306 15.93 -2.66 8.80
CA MET A 306 15.81 -1.34 9.40
C MET A 306 16.96 -0.40 8.98
N TYR A 307 18.18 -0.90 8.93
CA TYR A 307 19.35 -0.15 8.49
C TYR A 307 19.38 0.15 6.98
N LEU A 308 18.80 -0.72 6.15
CA LEU A 308 18.69 -0.56 4.69
C LEU A 308 17.42 0.17 4.25
N SER A 309 16.48 0.41 5.17
CA SER A 309 15.14 0.95 4.88
C SER A 309 15.17 2.20 4.01
N ASP A 310 16.08 3.15 4.25
CA ASP A 310 16.18 4.38 3.47
C ASP A 310 16.47 4.11 1.97
N ARG A 311 17.33 3.13 1.68
CA ARG A 311 17.67 2.76 0.29
C ARG A 311 16.54 1.99 -0.38
N VAL A 312 15.91 1.10 0.37
CA VAL A 312 14.80 0.27 -0.10
C VAL A 312 13.59 1.15 -0.43
N LEU A 313 13.22 2.07 0.46
CA LEU A 313 12.12 2.99 0.28
C LEU A 313 12.37 3.97 -0.87
N ARG A 314 13.60 4.50 -0.99
CA ARG A 314 14.00 5.33 -2.13
C ARG A 314 13.81 4.62 -3.46
N ALA A 315 14.21 3.34 -3.53
CA ALA A 315 14.02 2.52 -4.71
C ALA A 315 12.55 2.24 -4.99
N ALA A 316 11.75 1.89 -3.96
CA ALA A 316 10.32 1.59 -4.10
C ALA A 316 9.52 2.79 -4.63
N MET A 317 9.86 4.00 -4.18
CA MET A 317 9.24 5.26 -4.60
C MET A 317 9.86 5.89 -5.85
N ASP A 318 10.88 5.28 -6.46
CA ASP A 318 11.61 5.88 -7.59
C ASP A 318 12.12 7.31 -7.31
N ALA A 319 12.49 7.57 -6.06
CA ALA A 319 12.81 8.91 -5.58
C ALA A 319 14.17 9.39 -6.12
N LYS A 320 14.18 10.62 -6.64
CA LYS A 320 15.36 11.29 -7.24
C LYS A 320 15.72 12.54 -6.44
N PRO A 321 16.96 13.04 -6.48
CA PRO A 321 17.29 14.31 -5.84
C PRO A 321 16.34 15.41 -6.31
N CYS A 322 15.83 16.24 -5.39
CA CYS A 322 14.95 17.33 -5.78
C CYS A 322 15.71 18.38 -6.59
N HIS A 323 15.16 18.88 -7.69
CA HIS A 323 15.85 19.82 -8.59
C HIS A 323 15.37 21.28 -8.49
N HIS A 324 14.62 21.65 -7.47
CA HIS A 324 14.09 23.01 -7.25
C HIS A 324 14.99 23.84 -6.32
N PRO A 325 15.76 24.84 -6.82
CA PRO A 325 16.74 25.56 -5.99
C PRO A 325 16.13 26.31 -4.81
N HIS A 326 14.94 26.88 -5.00
CA HIS A 326 14.21 27.60 -3.94
C HIS A 326 13.73 26.67 -2.83
N VAL A 327 13.28 25.44 -3.17
CA VAL A 327 12.90 24.41 -2.19
C VAL A 327 14.12 23.90 -1.44
N GLN A 328 15.23 23.66 -2.13
CA GLN A 328 16.49 23.26 -1.50
C GLN A 328 16.98 24.32 -0.51
N ALA A 329 17.02 25.59 -0.92
CA ALA A 329 17.44 26.68 -0.04
C ALA A 329 16.53 26.82 1.19
N ALA A 330 15.21 26.64 1.03
CA ALA A 330 14.27 26.65 2.13
C ALA A 330 14.51 25.50 3.11
N ALA A 331 14.70 24.29 2.60
CA ALA A 331 15.00 23.14 3.44
C ALA A 331 16.35 23.27 4.15
N ASP A 332 17.39 23.76 3.48
CA ASP A 332 18.70 23.97 4.11
C ASP A 332 18.58 24.89 5.32
N ARG A 333 17.82 26.00 5.21
CA ARG A 333 17.54 26.89 6.35
C ARG A 333 16.80 26.15 7.48
N ILE A 334 15.74 25.42 7.16
CA ILE A 334 14.90 24.71 8.14
C ILE A 334 15.68 23.58 8.82
N PHE A 335 16.37 22.75 8.05
CA PHE A 335 17.18 21.64 8.53
C PHE A 335 18.35 22.11 9.36
N HIS A 336 18.97 23.25 9.00
CA HIS A 336 19.99 23.88 9.83
C HIS A 336 19.40 24.32 11.19
N LYS A 337 18.27 25.05 11.20
CA LYS A 337 17.58 25.44 12.45
C LYS A 337 17.16 24.22 13.29
N ALA A 338 16.75 23.14 12.64
CA ALA A 338 16.38 21.90 13.30
C ALA A 338 17.58 21.12 13.86
N GLY A 339 18.80 21.40 13.42
CA GLY A 339 20.02 20.68 13.81
C GLY A 339 20.25 19.38 13.03
N ILE A 340 19.76 19.29 11.79
CA ILE A 340 19.78 18.11 10.92
C ILE A 340 20.29 18.46 9.51
N SER A 341 21.31 19.31 9.41
CA SER A 341 21.81 19.88 8.14
C SER A 341 22.32 18.86 7.10
N HIS A 342 22.58 17.61 7.48
CA HIS A 342 22.99 16.54 6.56
C HIS A 342 21.80 15.89 5.84
N VAL A 343 20.56 16.19 6.23
CA VAL A 343 19.34 15.63 5.62
C VAL A 343 19.14 16.21 4.23
N ARG A 344 18.85 15.33 3.25
CA ARG A 344 18.65 15.71 1.85
C ARG A 344 17.20 15.59 1.44
N ILE A 345 16.80 16.40 0.47
CA ILE A 345 15.47 16.31 -0.15
C ILE A 345 15.53 15.47 -1.44
N TYR A 346 14.53 14.63 -1.59
CA TYR A 346 14.24 13.90 -2.81
C TYR A 346 12.83 14.26 -3.29
N GLU A 347 12.56 13.98 -4.55
CA GLU A 347 11.25 14.09 -5.16
C GLU A 347 10.81 12.75 -5.74
N THR A 348 9.51 12.49 -5.71
CA THR A 348 8.88 11.33 -6.35
C THR A 348 7.65 11.77 -7.15
N GLU A 349 7.38 11.06 -8.23
CA GLU A 349 6.23 11.30 -9.09
C GLU A 349 4.96 10.72 -8.45
N SER A 350 4.10 11.61 -7.97
CA SER A 350 2.77 11.32 -7.43
C SER A 350 1.87 12.55 -7.50
N ASP A 351 0.57 12.32 -7.73
CA ASP A 351 -0.46 13.36 -7.76
C ASP A 351 -1.00 13.68 -6.35
N ASP A 352 -0.61 12.92 -5.34
CA ASP A 352 -0.97 13.17 -3.94
C ASP A 352 -0.11 14.31 -3.38
N TYR A 353 -0.72 15.30 -2.73
CA TYR A 353 0.03 16.30 -1.97
C TYR A 353 0.58 15.65 -0.69
N ASN A 354 1.85 15.21 -0.75
CA ASN A 354 2.51 14.53 0.34
C ASN A 354 3.99 14.91 0.46
N GLY A 355 4.50 14.88 1.69
CA GLY A 355 5.92 14.96 2.03
C GLY A 355 6.18 13.92 3.11
N MET A 356 7.29 13.18 3.03
CA MET A 356 7.55 12.11 3.99
C MET A 356 9.02 12.07 4.42
N ALA A 357 9.23 12.07 5.73
CA ALA A 357 10.47 11.72 6.38
C ALA A 357 10.74 10.22 6.23
N VAL A 358 11.86 9.90 5.59
CA VAL A 358 12.31 8.52 5.37
C VAL A 358 13.66 8.32 6.03
N GLY A 359 13.83 7.17 6.66
CA GLY A 359 15.08 6.75 7.26
C GLY A 359 15.05 6.83 8.78
N MET A 360 15.60 5.78 9.40
CA MET A 360 15.49 5.53 10.83
C MET A 360 16.46 6.37 11.68
N ASN A 361 17.68 6.57 11.18
CA ASN A 361 18.69 7.36 11.87
C ASN A 361 18.71 8.76 11.26
N VAL A 362 18.79 9.78 12.12
CA VAL A 362 18.98 11.16 11.71
C VAL A 362 20.09 11.24 10.67
N GLY A 363 21.25 10.61 10.90
CA GLY A 363 22.40 10.62 9.98
C GLY A 363 22.18 10.02 8.57
N ARG A 364 21.03 9.36 8.32
CA ARG A 364 20.67 8.77 7.02
C ARG A 364 19.26 9.12 6.57
N SER A 365 18.58 10.00 7.29
CA SER A 365 17.23 10.40 6.94
C SER A 365 17.23 11.33 5.73
N MET A 366 16.10 11.34 5.05
CA MET A 366 15.82 12.18 3.90
C MET A 366 14.35 12.56 3.93
N VAL A 367 14.00 13.68 3.31
CA VAL A 367 12.60 14.07 3.08
C VAL A 367 12.29 13.83 1.62
N ILE A 368 11.20 13.15 1.32
CA ILE A 368 10.73 12.94 -0.06
C ILE A 368 9.46 13.75 -0.27
N LEU A 369 9.46 14.66 -1.24
CA LEU A 369 8.29 15.44 -1.65
C LEU A 369 7.69 14.84 -2.92
N THR A 370 6.37 14.88 -3.05
CA THR A 370 5.71 14.48 -4.31
C THR A 370 5.76 15.60 -5.34
N SER A 371 5.61 15.26 -6.62
CA SER A 371 5.46 16.24 -7.71
C SER A 371 4.29 17.18 -7.47
N ALA A 372 3.15 16.69 -6.96
CA ALA A 372 2.02 17.55 -6.59
C ALA A 372 2.38 18.55 -5.47
N THR A 373 3.11 18.12 -4.43
CA THR A 373 3.58 19.02 -3.36
C THR A 373 4.48 20.13 -3.87
N LEU A 374 5.33 19.85 -4.87
CA LEU A 374 6.22 20.85 -5.47
C LEU A 374 5.50 21.96 -6.25
N THR A 375 4.20 21.77 -6.57
CA THR A 375 3.36 22.82 -7.19
C THR A 375 2.76 23.80 -6.18
N LEU A 376 2.86 23.51 -4.87
CA LEU A 376 2.31 24.37 -3.83
C LEU A 376 3.17 25.63 -3.65
N PRO A 377 2.58 26.72 -3.10
CA PRO A 377 3.36 27.91 -2.76
C PRO A 377 4.52 27.57 -1.83
N LEU A 378 5.70 28.18 -2.05
CA LEU A 378 6.91 27.88 -1.27
C LEU A 378 6.68 27.95 0.25
N ARG A 379 5.88 28.90 0.71
CA ARG A 379 5.53 29.07 2.14
C ARG A 379 4.81 27.84 2.74
N VAL A 380 4.03 27.13 1.93
CA VAL A 380 3.34 25.88 2.30
C VAL A 380 4.35 24.73 2.32
N ILE A 381 5.21 24.64 1.30
CA ILE A 381 6.29 23.65 1.24
C ILE A 381 7.23 23.79 2.45
N GLU A 382 7.57 25.01 2.86
CA GLU A 382 8.32 25.26 4.09
C GLU A 382 7.63 24.68 5.33
N GLY A 383 6.30 24.80 5.43
CA GLY A 383 5.50 24.19 6.50
C GLY A 383 5.65 22.68 6.52
N ILE A 384 5.48 22.03 5.37
CA ILE A 384 5.68 20.57 5.21
C ILE A 384 7.10 20.17 5.59
N LEU A 385 8.12 20.88 5.08
CA LEU A 385 9.53 20.60 5.40
C LEU A 385 9.82 20.76 6.90
N ALA A 386 9.25 21.77 7.55
CA ALA A 386 9.44 22.01 8.98
C ALA A 386 8.77 20.94 9.83
N HIS A 387 7.58 20.47 9.44
CA HIS A 387 6.89 19.35 10.07
C HIS A 387 7.72 18.05 9.95
N GLU A 388 8.12 17.68 8.73
CA GLU A 388 8.94 16.48 8.46
C GLU A 388 10.31 16.54 9.16
N ALA A 389 10.91 17.72 9.27
CA ALA A 389 12.16 17.91 10.00
C ALA A 389 12.03 17.51 11.48
N ILE A 390 10.87 17.75 12.10
CA ILE A 390 10.64 17.36 13.50
C ILE A 390 10.49 15.85 13.63
N HIS A 391 9.79 15.17 12.72
CA HIS A 391 9.72 13.71 12.73
C HIS A 391 11.10 13.06 12.65
N ILE A 392 11.98 13.60 11.79
CA ILE A 392 13.37 13.16 11.72
C ILE A 392 14.10 13.45 13.05
N LYS A 393 14.01 14.69 13.55
CA LYS A 393 14.71 15.11 14.78
C LYS A 393 14.30 14.28 16.00
N LYS A 394 13.02 13.92 16.10
CA LYS A 394 12.45 13.13 17.20
C LYS A 394 12.53 11.61 16.97
N ARG A 395 12.98 11.19 15.79
CA ARG A 395 13.14 9.77 15.40
C ARG A 395 11.82 9.01 15.48
N ASP A 396 10.76 9.61 14.95
CA ASP A 396 9.41 9.08 15.09
C ASP A 396 9.22 7.77 14.34
N VAL A 397 9.87 7.64 13.18
CA VAL A 397 9.95 6.38 12.43
C VAL A 397 10.57 5.27 13.28
N LEU A 398 11.72 5.51 13.93
CA LEU A 398 12.35 4.51 14.80
C LEU A 398 11.47 4.18 16.00
N SER A 399 10.92 5.20 16.66
CA SER A 399 10.11 5.04 17.88
C SER A 399 8.85 4.22 17.61
N SER A 400 8.16 4.49 16.48
CA SER A 400 7.00 3.72 16.04
C SER A 400 7.35 2.26 15.74
N GLN A 401 8.49 2.01 15.10
CA GLN A 401 8.95 0.65 14.80
C GLN A 401 9.37 -0.12 16.05
N LEU A 402 10.05 0.52 17.01
CA LEU A 402 10.37 -0.08 18.30
C LEU A 402 9.11 -0.39 19.10
N LEU A 403 8.12 0.51 19.11
CA LEU A 403 6.86 0.29 19.78
C LEU A 403 6.12 -0.93 19.20
N ARG A 404 6.06 -1.05 17.86
CA ARG A 404 5.50 -2.22 17.17
C ARG A 404 6.23 -3.51 17.52
N PHE A 405 7.56 -3.46 17.55
CA PHE A 405 8.39 -4.62 17.89
C PHE A 405 8.17 -5.08 19.34
N LEU A 406 8.22 -4.15 20.30
CA LEU A 406 8.00 -4.44 21.72
C LEU A 406 6.63 -5.05 21.96
N TYR A 407 5.61 -4.55 21.26
CA TYR A 407 4.28 -5.12 21.33
C TYR A 407 4.20 -6.53 20.77
N LEU A 408 4.75 -6.78 19.58
CA LEU A 408 4.75 -8.14 19.03
C LEU A 408 5.44 -9.11 20.00
N GLY A 409 6.56 -8.67 20.59
CA GLY A 409 7.25 -9.40 21.65
C GLY A 409 6.38 -9.61 22.91
N ALA A 410 5.63 -8.60 23.35
CA ALA A 410 4.74 -8.70 24.50
C ALA A 410 3.58 -9.66 24.24
N VAL A 411 2.94 -9.59 23.07
CA VAL A 411 1.86 -10.53 22.68
C VAL A 411 2.38 -11.96 22.66
N VAL A 412 3.51 -12.21 22.00
CA VAL A 412 4.12 -13.55 21.95
C VAL A 412 4.53 -14.00 23.36
N GLY A 413 5.16 -13.13 24.14
CA GLY A 413 5.59 -13.42 25.51
C GLY A 413 4.41 -13.77 26.41
N ILE A 414 3.30 -13.04 26.32
CA ILE A 414 2.06 -13.32 27.05
C ILE A 414 1.51 -14.69 26.65
N ILE A 415 1.44 -15.01 25.36
CA ILE A 415 0.99 -16.32 24.86
C ILE A 415 1.86 -17.45 25.45
N LEU A 416 3.18 -17.31 25.40
CA LEU A 416 4.12 -18.31 25.92
C LEU A 416 4.02 -18.47 27.45
N LEU A 417 3.91 -17.36 28.19
CA LEU A 417 3.74 -17.38 29.64
C LEU A 417 2.45 -18.09 30.03
N PHE A 418 1.37 -17.88 29.27
CA PHE A 418 0.10 -18.56 29.49
C PHE A 418 0.18 -20.06 29.25
N GLU A 419 0.84 -20.49 28.17
CA GLU A 419 1.08 -21.91 27.88
C GLU A 419 1.84 -22.60 29.03
N GLN A 420 2.75 -21.87 29.70
CA GLN A 420 3.55 -22.40 30.80
C GLN A 420 2.85 -22.38 32.17
N HIS A 421 2.02 -21.36 32.48
CA HIS A 421 1.54 -21.12 33.84
C HIS A 421 0.06 -21.40 34.07
N ILE A 422 -0.78 -21.47 33.02
CA ILE A 422 -2.19 -21.85 33.21
C ILE A 422 -2.29 -23.37 33.26
N VAL A 423 -2.68 -23.90 34.41
CA VAL A 423 -3.10 -25.30 34.55
C VAL A 423 -4.45 -25.44 33.85
N HIS A 424 -4.52 -26.29 32.82
CA HIS A 424 -5.68 -26.45 31.92
C HIS A 424 -6.06 -25.16 31.14
N PRO A 425 -5.19 -24.67 30.23
CA PRO A 425 -5.51 -23.54 29.35
C PRO A 425 -6.76 -23.81 28.50
N GLU A 426 -6.98 -25.09 28.22
CA GLU A 426 -8.15 -25.61 27.50
C GLU A 426 -9.48 -25.33 28.23
N ALA A 427 -9.48 -25.16 29.55
CA ALA A 427 -10.70 -24.80 30.29
C ALA A 427 -11.08 -23.31 30.15
N HIS A 428 -10.12 -22.46 29.74
CA HIS A 428 -10.27 -21.00 29.73
C HIS A 428 -10.09 -20.39 28.33
N LYS A 429 -10.17 -21.20 27.26
CA LYS A 429 -9.88 -20.79 25.86
C LYS A 429 -10.63 -19.53 25.42
N ILE A 430 -11.92 -19.42 25.77
CA ILE A 430 -12.74 -18.27 25.40
C ILE A 430 -12.27 -17.00 26.12
N ALA A 431 -12.05 -17.07 27.44
CA ALA A 431 -11.56 -15.94 28.22
C ALA A 431 -10.18 -15.48 27.73
N LEU A 432 -9.31 -16.44 27.40
CA LEU A 432 -7.98 -16.17 26.84
C LEU A 432 -8.07 -15.51 25.47
N TRP A 433 -8.95 -15.98 24.59
CA TRP A 433 -9.18 -15.35 23.28
C TRP A 433 -9.67 -13.91 23.43
N VAL A 434 -10.67 -13.67 24.30
CA VAL A 434 -11.18 -12.32 24.59
C VAL A 434 -10.07 -11.42 25.13
N PHE A 435 -9.22 -11.95 26.02
CA PHE A 435 -8.09 -11.21 26.58
C PHE A 435 -7.06 -10.81 25.51
N ILE A 436 -6.67 -11.75 24.62
CA ILE A 436 -5.75 -11.45 23.52
C ILE A 436 -6.37 -10.42 22.56
N MET A 437 -7.65 -10.56 22.22
CA MET A 437 -8.35 -9.58 21.39
C MET A 437 -8.39 -8.20 22.05
N ALA A 438 -8.63 -8.13 23.37
CA ALA A 438 -8.59 -6.89 24.12
C ALA A 438 -7.20 -6.24 24.06
N ILE A 439 -6.12 -7.01 24.24
CA ILE A 439 -4.75 -6.50 24.08
C ILE A 439 -4.51 -5.96 22.67
N ILE A 440 -4.95 -6.68 21.63
CA ILE A 440 -4.78 -6.24 20.24
C ILE A 440 -5.49 -4.91 19.98
N ILE A 441 -6.74 -4.79 20.43
CA ILE A 441 -7.53 -3.57 20.26
C ILE A 441 -6.92 -2.41 21.06
N LEU A 442 -6.66 -2.62 22.35
CA LEU A 442 -6.11 -1.58 23.24
C LEU A 442 -4.76 -1.07 22.71
N PHE A 443 -3.94 -1.97 22.18
CA PHE A 443 -2.67 -1.57 21.62
C PHE A 443 -2.81 -0.77 20.32
N GLN A 444 -3.73 -1.15 19.43
CA GLN A 444 -3.99 -0.36 18.23
C GLN A 444 -4.49 1.05 18.57
N LEU A 445 -5.32 1.18 19.61
CA LEU A 445 -5.74 2.47 20.16
C LEU A 445 -4.55 3.25 20.73
N TYR A 446 -3.67 2.60 21.49
CA TYR A 446 -2.46 3.21 22.02
C TYR A 446 -1.50 3.68 20.93
N GLN A 447 -1.29 2.87 19.87
CA GLN A 447 -0.50 3.27 18.70
C GLN A 447 -1.09 4.49 18.02
N SER A 448 -2.41 4.50 17.79
CA SER A 448 -3.12 5.63 17.20
C SER A 448 -2.93 6.90 18.01
N PHE A 449 -3.11 6.81 19.34
CA PHE A 449 -2.85 7.91 20.27
C PHE A 449 -1.40 8.41 20.18
N CYS A 450 -0.42 7.52 20.22
CA CYS A 450 0.99 7.89 20.09
C CYS A 450 1.26 8.57 18.75
N SER A 451 0.69 8.07 17.65
CA SER A 451 0.81 8.68 16.33
C SER A 451 0.28 10.11 16.33
N GLN A 452 -0.96 10.32 16.79
CA GLN A 452 -1.56 11.65 16.85
C GLN A 452 -0.76 12.61 17.73
N TRP A 453 -0.20 12.13 18.84
CA TRP A 453 0.69 12.93 19.68
C TRP A 453 1.95 13.36 18.92
N MET A 454 2.54 12.46 18.11
CA MET A 454 3.71 12.78 17.30
C MET A 454 3.39 13.86 16.25
N GLU A 455 2.22 13.79 15.60
CA GLU A 455 1.75 14.80 14.64
C GLU A 455 1.59 16.19 15.29
N VAL A 456 0.84 16.29 16.39
CA VAL A 456 0.62 17.57 17.10
C VAL A 456 1.94 18.18 17.58
N ARG A 457 2.88 17.32 18.02
CA ARG A 457 4.23 17.76 18.40
C ARG A 457 5.03 18.22 17.18
N ALA A 458 4.92 17.55 16.03
CA ALA A 458 5.58 17.93 14.79
C ALA A 458 5.08 19.29 14.29
N ASP A 459 3.78 19.55 14.35
CA ASP A 459 3.19 20.84 14.00
C ASP A 459 3.66 21.96 14.92
N ASN A 460 3.60 21.74 16.23
CA ASN A 460 4.00 22.75 17.21
C ASN A 460 5.48 23.09 17.07
N LEU A 461 6.36 22.09 17.12
CA LEU A 461 7.80 22.32 17.03
C LEU A 461 8.21 22.77 15.61
N GLY A 462 7.54 22.29 14.57
CA GLY A 462 7.79 22.68 13.18
C GLY A 462 7.47 24.16 12.97
N GLY A 463 6.38 24.65 13.58
CA GLY A 463 6.06 26.08 13.59
C GLY A 463 7.18 26.96 14.13
N SER A 464 7.97 26.49 15.10
CA SER A 464 9.11 27.24 15.65
C SER A 464 10.32 27.35 14.70
N LEU A 465 10.38 26.52 13.65
CA LEU A 465 11.45 26.55 12.64
C LEU A 465 11.15 27.56 11.51
N LEU A 466 9.88 27.95 11.36
CA LEU A 466 9.39 28.81 10.31
C LEU A 466 9.57 30.30 10.65
N GLU A 467 9.80 31.12 9.63
CA GLU A 467 9.91 32.59 9.81
C GLU A 467 8.57 33.20 10.23
N GLY A 468 7.46 32.73 9.65
CA GLY A 468 6.11 33.15 10.04
C GLY A 468 5.54 32.41 11.26
N GLY A 469 6.36 31.61 11.95
CA GLY A 469 5.98 30.89 13.16
C GLY A 469 4.81 29.92 12.99
N HIS A 470 4.08 29.68 14.09
CA HIS A 470 2.90 28.81 14.11
C HIS A 470 1.77 29.28 13.18
N LYS A 471 1.66 30.58 12.90
CA LYS A 471 0.67 31.12 11.94
C LYS A 471 0.95 30.62 10.52
N GLN A 472 2.22 30.56 10.12
CA GLN A 472 2.61 29.97 8.84
C GLN A 472 2.29 28.48 8.79
N MET A 473 2.56 27.73 9.86
CA MET A 473 2.24 26.30 9.93
C MET A 473 0.73 26.06 9.77
N ALA A 474 -0.10 26.78 10.52
CA ALA A 474 -1.55 26.66 10.43
C ALA A 474 -2.07 26.97 9.02
N GLU A 475 -1.53 28.00 8.37
CA GLU A 475 -1.91 28.35 7.00
C GLU A 475 -1.44 27.30 5.98
N ALA A 476 -0.25 26.73 6.16
CA ALA A 476 0.24 25.64 5.31
C ALA A 476 -0.68 24.41 5.38
N LEU A 477 -1.07 23.98 6.59
CA LEU A 477 -2.00 22.88 6.80
C LEU A 477 -3.38 23.17 6.21
N ARG A 478 -3.89 24.40 6.37
CA ARG A 478 -5.17 24.82 5.79
C ARG A 478 -5.15 24.74 4.27
N ILE A 479 -4.10 25.26 3.62
CA ILE A 479 -3.97 25.21 2.15
C ILE A 479 -3.81 23.77 1.67
N LEU A 480 -3.02 22.96 2.36
CA LEU A 480 -2.82 21.54 2.04
C LEU A 480 -4.16 20.78 2.10
N ALA A 481 -4.92 20.94 3.18
CA ALA A 481 -6.22 20.31 3.35
C ALA A 481 -7.21 20.71 2.26
N VAL A 482 -7.34 22.01 1.97
CA VAL A 482 -8.24 22.50 0.90
C VAL A 482 -7.87 21.93 -0.47
N ARG A 483 -6.57 21.80 -0.77
CA ARG A 483 -6.09 21.22 -2.03
C ARG A 483 -6.36 19.71 -2.11
N GLN A 484 -6.12 18.98 -1.02
CA GLN A 484 -6.40 17.55 -0.95
C GLN A 484 -7.90 17.27 -1.06
N ASP A 485 -8.74 17.99 -0.31
CA ASP A 485 -10.20 17.84 -0.36
C ASP A 485 -10.75 18.16 -1.75
N GLY A 486 -10.21 19.20 -2.40
CA GLY A 486 -10.58 19.57 -3.77
C GLY A 486 -10.27 18.46 -4.78
N ASP A 487 -9.08 17.84 -4.70
CA ASP A 487 -8.70 16.75 -5.59
C ASP A 487 -9.54 15.48 -5.29
N ILE A 488 -9.81 15.15 -4.02
CA ILE A 488 -10.66 14.01 -3.63
C ILE A 488 -12.10 14.17 -4.12
N GLN A 489 -12.67 15.38 -3.98
CA GLN A 489 -14.03 15.66 -4.46
C GLN A 489 -14.14 15.41 -5.97
N LYS A 490 -13.15 15.85 -6.75
CA LYS A 490 -13.09 15.62 -8.20
C LYS A 490 -12.94 14.14 -8.57
N GLN A 491 -12.26 13.33 -7.77
CA GLN A 491 -12.18 11.88 -7.98
C GLN A 491 -13.50 11.14 -7.70
N SER A 492 -14.32 11.68 -6.79
CA SER A 492 -15.56 11.07 -6.33
C SER A 492 -16.81 11.52 -7.11
N ALA A 493 -16.69 12.62 -7.85
CA ALA A 493 -17.70 13.14 -8.78
C ALA A 493 -17.72 12.32 -10.08
#